data_AF-A0A9P9NID5-F1
#
_entry.id   AF-A0A9P9NID5-F1
#
_cell.length_a   1.000
_cell.length_b   1.000
_cell.length_c   1.000
_cell.angle_alpha   90.00
_cell.angle_beta   90.00
_cell.angle_gamma   90.00
#
_symmetry.space_group_name_H-M   'P 1'
#
loop_
_entity.id
_entity.type
_entity.pdbx_description
1 polymer ?
#
loop_
_entity_poly.entity_id
_entity_poly.type
_entity_poly.pdbx_seq_one_letter_code
_entity_poly.pdbx_strand_id
1 'polypeptide(L)' 'MLGVVFASAFAFEMVWDRTTDKIWDKMNAGRQWKDIRAKYVESGDDDDE' A
#
# COMPACT_ATOMS: atom_id res chain seq x y z
N MET A 1 33.56 5.80 0.40
CA MET A 1 32.69 6.09 -0.78
C MET A 1 31.52 5.12 -0.88
N LEU A 2 31.75 3.81 -0.98
CA LEU A 2 30.67 2.81 -1.11
C LEU A 2 29.66 2.80 0.06
N GLY A 3 30.12 2.92 1.31
CA GLY A 3 29.21 2.93 2.48
C GLY A 3 28.20 4.08 2.46
N VAL A 4 28.59 5.25 1.96
CA VAL A 4 27.68 6.40 1.82
C VAL A 4 26.64 6.12 0.74
N VAL A 5 27.05 5.54 -0.39
CA VAL A 5 26.15 5.16 -1.49
C VAL A 5 25.09 4.17 -1.00
N PHE A 6 25.51 3.10 -0.30
CA PHE A 6 24.56 2.12 0.24
C PHE A 6 23.64 2.72 1.29
N ALA A 7 24.16 3.49 2.24
CA ALA A 7 23.33 4.12 3.27
C ALA A 7 22.30 5.09 2.65
N SER A 8 22.70 5.88 1.64
CA SER A 8 21.77 6.76 0.93
C SER A 8 20.73 5.99 0.12
N ALA A 9 21.10 4.84 -0.48
CA ALA A 9 20.17 4.02 -1.24
C ALA A 9 19.07 3.44 -0.35
N PHE A 10 19.42 2.86 0.80
CA PHE A 10 18.43 2.36 1.77
C PHE A 10 17.52 3.47 2.32
N ALA A 11 18.09 4.62 2.66
CA ALA A 11 17.30 5.76 3.12
C ALA A 11 16.34 6.26 2.04
N PHE A 12 16.80 6.33 0.79
CA PHE A 12 15.99 6.73 -0.35
C PHE A 12 14.87 5.73 -0.62
N GLU A 13 15.17 4.43 -0.69
CA GLU A 13 14.19 3.34 -0.91
C GLU A 13 13.03 3.44 0.09
N MET A 14 13.32 3.50 1.40
CA MET A 14 12.29 3.59 2.43
C MET A 14 11.38 4.81 2.30
N VAL A 15 11.93 5.97 1.91
CA VAL A 15 11.15 7.20 1.75
C VAL A 15 10.36 7.16 0.44
N TRP A 16 10.99 6.66 -0.62
CA TRP A 16 10.42 6.59 -1.95
C TRP A 16 9.20 5.67 -1.97
N ASP A 17 9.34 4.43 -1.47
CA ASP A 17 8.25 3.45 -1.43
C ASP A 17 7.02 4.01 -0.72
N ARG A 18 7.20 4.54 0.50
CA ARG A 18 6.10 5.13 1.28
C ARG A 18 5.44 6.31 0.55
N THR A 19 6.22 7.09 -0.16
CA THR A 19 5.72 8.27 -0.88
C THR A 19 4.92 7.85 -2.10
N THR A 20 5.45 6.92 -2.90
CA THR A 20 4.78 6.42 -4.10
C THR A 20 3.53 5.62 -3.74
N ASP A 21 3.57 4.80 -2.69
CA ASP A 21 2.39 4.09 -2.17
C ASP A 21 1.29 5.08 -1.78
N LYS A 22 1.63 6.14 -1.04
CA LYS A 22 0.65 7.16 -0.65
C LYS A 22 0.05 7.89 -1.83
N ILE A 23 0.85 8.19 -2.85
CA ILE A 23 0.36 8.83 -4.09
C ILE A 23 -0.60 7.87 -4.81
N TRP A 24 -0.20 6.61 -4.97
CA TRP A 24 -1.00 5.57 -5.60
C TRP A 24 -2.32 5.36 -4.86
N ASP A 25 -2.26 5.27 -3.54
CA ASP A 25 -3.41 5.08 -2.66
C ASP A 25 -4.43 6.19 -2.82
N LYS A 26 -3.95 7.44 -2.85
CA LYS A 26 -4.82 8.61 -3.04
C LYS A 26 -5.46 8.63 -4.42
N MET A 27 -4.71 8.28 -5.46
CA MET A 27 -5.22 8.26 -6.83
C MET A 27 -6.23 7.13 -7.08
N ASN A 28 -6.09 6.01 -6.36
CA ASN A 28 -6.95 4.83 -6.53
C ASN A 28 -7.90 4.60 -5.35
N ALA A 29 -8.12 5.61 -4.51
CA ALA A 29 -9.00 5.52 -3.35
C ALA A 29 -10.41 5.04 -3.77
N GLY A 30 -10.95 4.08 -3.02
CA GLY A 30 -12.26 3.47 -3.26
C GLY A 30 -12.26 2.37 -4.32
N ARG A 31 -11.11 2.09 -4.95
CA ARG A 31 -10.96 1.02 -5.94
C ARG A 31 -9.99 -0.08 -5.49
N GLN A 32 -9.23 0.17 -4.43
CA GLN A 32 -8.27 -0.80 -3.94
C GLN A 32 -8.98 -1.88 -3.13
N TRP A 33 -8.42 -3.09 -3.12
CA TRP A 33 -8.96 -4.20 -2.34
C TRP A 33 -9.16 -3.82 -0.87
N LYS A 34 -8.20 -3.13 -0.25
CA LYS A 34 -8.30 -2.64 1.14
C LYS A 34 -9.51 -1.71 1.38
N ASP A 35 -9.98 -1.02 0.35
CA ASP A 35 -11.13 -0.10 0.44
C ASP A 35 -12.48 -0.83 0.24
N ILE A 36 -12.50 -1.90 -0.56
CA ILE A 36 -13.73 -2.60 -0.95
C ILE A 36 -13.93 -3.97 -0.28
N ARG A 37 -12.89 -4.52 0.37
CA ARG A 37 -12.89 -5.88 0.94
C ARG A 37 -14.06 -6.13 1.88
N ALA A 38 -14.41 -5.16 2.73
CA ALA A 38 -15.50 -5.31 3.70
C ALA A 38 -16.80 -5.77 3.03
N LYS A 39 -17.11 -5.22 1.85
CA LYS A 39 -18.32 -5.54 1.07
C LYS A 39 -18.38 -6.98 0.56
N TYR A 40 -17.27 -7.71 0.54
CA TYR A 40 -17.21 -9.06 -0.02
C TYR A 40 -16.92 -10.12 1.03
N VAL A 41 -16.32 -9.72 2.16
CA VAL A 41 -16.06 -10.63 3.28
C VAL A 41 -17.27 -10.68 4.20
N GLU A 42 -17.94 -9.56 4.48
CA GLU A 42 -19.20 -9.56 5.26
C GLU A 42 -20.34 -10.20 4.46
N SER A 43 -20.45 -9.90 3.16
CA SER A 43 -21.44 -10.56 2.29
C SER A 43 -21.19 -12.05 2.07
N GLY A 44 -20.00 -12.56 2.38
CA GLY A 44 -19.75 -14.01 2.38
C GLY A 44 -20.22 -14.69 3.66
N ASP A 45 -20.19 -14.00 4.80
CA ASP A 45 -20.69 -14.52 6.07
C ASP A 45 -22.24 -14.47 6.13
N ASP A 46 -22.88 -13.46 5.53
CA ASP A 46 -24.35 -13.33 5.48
C ASP A 46 -25.02 -14.31 4.47
N ASP A 47 -24.30 -14.80 3.45
CA ASP A 47 -24.82 -15.78 2.46
C ASP A 47 -24.67 -17.24 2.94
N ASP A 48 -23.92 -17.50 4.01
CA ASP A 48 -23.67 -18.83 4.61
C ASP A 48 -24.49 -19.09 5.90
N GLU A 49 -25.33 -18.15 6.35
CA GLU A 49 -26.37 -18.31 7.42
C GLU A 49 -27.79 -18.48 6.85
#